data_AF-A0A437CE59-F1
#
_entry.id   AF-A0A437CE59-F1
#
_cell.length_a   1.000
_cell.length_b   1.000
_cell.length_c   1.000
_cell.angle_alpha   90.00
_cell.angle_beta   90.00
_cell.angle_gamma   90.00
#
_symmetry.space_group_name_H-M   'P 1'
#
loop_
_entity.id
_entity.type
_entity.pdbx_description
1 polymer ?
#
loop_
_entity_poly.entity_id
_entity_poly.type
_entity_poly.pdbx_seq_one_letter_code
_entity_poly.pdbx_strand_id
1 'polypeptide(L)'
;MYEEDSGVYWCEFGGGGASSMVVNISVSGGSVILQSPVLPVMEGHNLTLSCQSKTPPSNPSAVFYKDGSLIRTEPIGHMTLQHVSRSDEGLYKCHIRDHGESPSSWISVSERSTEAPPPASAPPPLVLRVCLHLVVISPFIISTLLLVSLCPQRASGSDPSVSMVMTQHSHAEQGLADDYDDIITSGTTEHQF
;
A
#
# COMPACT_ATOMS: atom_id res chain seq x y z
N MET A 1 -25.97 -25.95 -30.80
CA MET A 1 -25.02 -25.89 -29.67
C MET A 1 -24.02 -24.82 -30.01
N TYR A 2 -23.77 -23.86 -29.12
CA TYR A 2 -22.98 -22.65 -29.37
C TYR A 2 -21.53 -22.84 -28.92
N GLU A 3 -20.87 -23.90 -29.38
CA GLU A 3 -19.45 -24.11 -29.05
C GLU A 3 -18.56 -22.98 -29.59
N GLU A 4 -19.04 -22.27 -30.62
CA GLU A 4 -18.43 -21.06 -31.20
C GLU A 4 -18.32 -19.90 -30.21
N ASP A 5 -19.11 -19.88 -29.13
CA ASP A 5 -19.02 -18.90 -28.06
C ASP A 5 -17.88 -19.22 -27.06
N SER A 6 -17.07 -20.25 -27.33
CA SER A 6 -15.86 -20.52 -26.56
C SER A 6 -14.72 -19.62 -27.01
N GLY A 7 -14.00 -19.01 -26.07
CA GLY A 7 -12.94 -18.10 -26.41
C GLY A 7 -12.33 -17.39 -25.23
N VAL A 8 -11.46 -16.44 -25.55
CA VAL A 8 -10.73 -15.61 -24.60
C VAL A 8 -11.47 -14.29 -24.47
N TYR A 9 -11.86 -13.94 -23.24
CA TYR A 9 -12.66 -12.76 -22.93
C TYR A 9 -11.93 -11.85 -21.96
N TRP A 10 -12.11 -10.55 -22.13
CA TRP A 10 -11.63 -9.51 -21.22
C TRP A 10 -12.60 -8.33 -21.26
N CYS A 11 -12.56 -7.51 -20.22
CA CYS A 11 -13.34 -6.30 -20.11
C CYS A 11 -12.42 -5.09 -20.32
N GLU A 12 -12.81 -4.18 -21.21
CA GLU A 12 -12.07 -2.94 -21.46
C GLU A 12 -12.82 -1.74 -20.90
N PHE A 13 -12.10 -0.86 -20.20
CA PHE A 13 -12.65 0.42 -19.79
C PHE A 13 -12.51 1.45 -20.92
N GLY A 14 -13.65 2.00 -21.38
CA GLY A 14 -13.72 2.91 -22.54
C GLY A 14 -12.97 4.25 -22.42
N GLY A 15 -12.35 4.53 -21.27
CA GLY A 15 -11.52 5.71 -21.02
C GLY A 15 -10.02 5.54 -21.32
N GLY A 16 -9.62 4.46 -22.00
CA GLY A 16 -8.27 4.35 -22.59
C GLY A 16 -7.12 4.00 -21.64
N GLY A 17 -7.38 3.31 -20.51
CA GLY A 17 -6.32 3.05 -19.53
C GLY A 17 -6.31 1.70 -18.82
N ALA A 18 -7.40 0.93 -18.83
CA ALA A 18 -7.45 -0.32 -18.06
C ALA A 18 -8.22 -1.41 -18.79
N SER A 19 -7.61 -2.60 -18.87
CA SER A 19 -8.24 -3.85 -19.27
C SER A 19 -8.22 -4.80 -18.08
N SER A 20 -9.26 -5.62 -17.95
CA SER A 20 -9.34 -6.63 -16.89
C SER A 20 -8.35 -7.77 -17.13
N MET A 21 -8.29 -8.68 -16.17
CA MET A 21 -7.70 -9.99 -16.42
C MET A 21 -8.43 -10.70 -17.56
N VAL A 22 -7.65 -11.46 -18.32
CA VAL A 22 -8.13 -12.32 -19.39
C VAL A 22 -8.69 -13.62 -18.79
N VAL A 23 -9.86 -14.04 -19.26
CA VAL A 23 -10.50 -15.31 -18.85
C VAL A 23 -10.77 -16.19 -20.06
N ASN A 24 -10.68 -17.50 -19.89
CA ASN A 24 -11.01 -18.47 -20.94
C ASN A 24 -12.40 -19.06 -20.67
N ILE A 25 -13.34 -18.85 -21.58
CA ILE A 25 -14.70 -19.37 -21.49
C ILE A 25 -14.80 -20.56 -22.44
N SER A 26 -15.19 -21.72 -21.90
CA SER A 26 -15.44 -22.92 -22.70
C SER A 26 -16.92 -23.28 -22.60
N VAL A 27 -17.59 -23.30 -23.75
CA VAL A 27 -18.96 -23.77 -23.89
C VAL A 27 -18.93 -25.21 -24.35
N SER A 28 -19.49 -26.10 -23.54
CA SER A 28 -19.57 -27.53 -23.86
C SER A 28 -21.01 -28.03 -23.87
N GLY A 29 -21.28 -28.96 -24.78
CA GLY A 29 -22.55 -29.70 -24.85
C GLY A 29 -22.77 -30.68 -23.69
N GLY A 30 -21.77 -30.94 -22.85
CA GLY A 30 -21.82 -31.91 -21.76
C GLY A 30 -22.85 -31.58 -20.67
N SER A 31 -23.29 -32.60 -19.93
CA SER A 31 -24.25 -32.44 -18.83
C SER A 31 -23.59 -32.06 -17.50
N VAL A 32 -22.26 -32.11 -17.39
CA VAL A 32 -21.52 -31.92 -16.14
C VAL A 32 -20.64 -30.68 -16.22
N ILE A 33 -20.65 -29.88 -15.16
CA ILE A 33 -19.90 -28.63 -15.05
C ILE A 33 -19.09 -28.66 -13.75
N LEU A 34 -17.79 -28.37 -13.85
CA LEU A 34 -16.96 -28.05 -12.70
C LEU A 34 -16.95 -26.54 -12.49
N GLN A 35 -17.41 -26.09 -11.33
CA GLN A 35 -17.28 -24.72 -10.88
C GLN A 35 -15.98 -24.57 -10.09
N SER A 36 -15.07 -23.77 -10.62
CA SER A 36 -13.81 -23.39 -9.99
C SER A 36 -13.74 -21.87 -9.80
N PRO A 37 -12.89 -21.37 -8.89
CA PRO A 37 -12.61 -19.95 -8.79
C PRO A 37 -12.05 -19.39 -10.12
N VAL A 38 -12.42 -18.16 -10.45
CA VAL A 38 -11.91 -17.44 -11.63
C VAL A 38 -10.56 -16.79 -11.35
N LEU A 39 -10.30 -16.44 -10.09
CA LEU A 39 -9.04 -15.83 -9.65
C LEU A 39 -8.12 -16.86 -9.01
N PRO A 40 -6.79 -16.64 -9.06
CA PRO A 40 -5.83 -17.46 -8.35
C PRO A 40 -6.14 -17.55 -6.85
N VAL A 41 -6.02 -18.74 -6.28
CA VAL A 41 -6.21 -18.97 -4.84
C VAL A 41 -4.90 -18.68 -4.12
N MET A 42 -4.93 -17.90 -3.04
CA MET A 42 -3.72 -17.61 -2.27
C MET A 42 -3.29 -18.82 -1.43
N GLU A 43 -1.98 -19.03 -1.28
CA GLU A 43 -1.45 -20.07 -0.40
C GLU A 43 -1.97 -19.97 1.04
N GLY A 44 -2.19 -21.15 1.62
CA GLY A 44 -2.78 -21.36 2.94
C GLY A 44 -4.28 -21.10 3.02
N HIS A 45 -4.94 -20.63 1.96
CA HIS A 45 -6.39 -20.50 1.93
C HIS A 45 -7.06 -21.81 1.52
N ASN A 46 -8.39 -21.85 1.63
CA ASN A 46 -9.18 -23.00 1.22
C ASN A 46 -9.65 -22.82 -0.23
N LEU A 47 -9.50 -23.86 -1.04
CA LEU A 47 -10.05 -23.97 -2.38
C LEU A 47 -11.29 -24.85 -2.34
N THR A 48 -12.37 -24.36 -2.93
CA THR A 48 -13.63 -25.07 -3.02
C THR A 48 -14.02 -25.29 -4.47
N LEU A 49 -14.38 -26.53 -4.80
CA LEU A 49 -14.83 -26.97 -6.11
C LEU A 49 -16.23 -27.58 -6.00
N SER A 50 -17.09 -27.23 -6.95
CA SER A 50 -18.44 -27.77 -7.04
C SER A 50 -18.65 -28.43 -8.39
N CYS A 51 -19.05 -29.69 -8.39
CA CYS A 51 -19.38 -30.47 -9.57
C CYS A 51 -20.90 -30.57 -9.68
N GLN A 52 -21.46 -29.98 -10.73
CA GLN A 52 -22.90 -29.91 -10.93
C GLN A 52 -23.33 -30.64 -12.21
N SER A 53 -24.49 -31.29 -12.15
CA SER A 53 -25.20 -31.79 -13.31
C SER A 53 -26.27 -30.80 -13.75
N LYS A 54 -26.39 -30.60 -15.07
CA LYS A 54 -27.46 -29.81 -15.70
C LYS A 54 -28.85 -30.43 -15.46
N THR A 55 -28.91 -31.74 -15.23
CA THR A 55 -30.15 -32.47 -14.95
C THR A 55 -30.23 -32.87 -13.47
N PRO A 56 -31.42 -32.81 -12.84
CA PRO A 56 -31.58 -33.23 -11.46
C PRO A 56 -31.22 -34.72 -11.23
N PRO A 57 -30.68 -35.08 -10.05
CA PRO A 57 -30.26 -34.17 -8.97
C PRO A 57 -29.04 -33.34 -9.38
N SER A 58 -29.03 -32.04 -9.05
CA SER A 58 -28.00 -31.10 -9.52
C SER A 58 -26.63 -31.33 -8.90
N ASN A 59 -26.57 -31.83 -7.66
CA ASN A 59 -25.33 -32.08 -6.91
C ASN A 59 -25.23 -33.56 -6.48
N PRO A 60 -25.13 -34.51 -7.43
CA PRO A 60 -24.97 -35.92 -7.12
C PRO A 60 -23.54 -36.21 -6.64
N SER A 61 -23.28 -37.48 -6.27
CA SER A 61 -21.92 -37.91 -5.94
C SER A 61 -21.00 -37.76 -7.15
N ALA A 62 -19.84 -37.14 -6.94
CA ALA A 62 -18.85 -36.86 -7.97
C ALA A 62 -17.45 -37.32 -7.57
N VAL A 63 -16.70 -37.75 -8.57
CA VAL A 63 -15.27 -38.09 -8.46
C VAL A 63 -14.46 -36.93 -9.02
N PHE A 64 -13.51 -36.42 -8.25
CA PHE A 64 -12.64 -35.32 -8.62
C PHE A 64 -11.26 -35.83 -9.05
N TYR A 65 -10.74 -35.22 -10.11
CA TYR A 65 -9.42 -35.50 -10.67
C TYR A 65 -8.59 -34.23 -10.74
N LYS A 66 -7.29 -34.37 -10.49
CA LYS A 66 -6.25 -33.35 -10.71
C LYS A 66 -5.19 -33.95 -11.62
N ASP A 67 -4.88 -33.27 -12.72
CA ASP A 67 -3.85 -33.69 -13.69
C ASP A 67 -4.04 -35.15 -14.14
N GLY A 68 -5.30 -35.56 -14.30
CA GLY A 68 -5.71 -36.92 -14.67
C GLY A 68 -5.73 -37.95 -13.53
N SER A 69 -5.23 -37.62 -12.34
CA SER A 69 -5.22 -38.49 -11.17
C SER A 69 -6.44 -38.28 -10.27
N LEU A 70 -7.05 -39.36 -9.78
CA LEU A 70 -8.15 -39.28 -8.81
C LEU A 70 -7.63 -38.72 -7.49
N ILE A 71 -8.26 -37.65 -7.00
CA ILE A 71 -7.90 -37.00 -5.73
C ILE A 71 -8.94 -37.21 -4.64
N ARG A 72 -10.24 -37.22 -4.99
CA ARG A 72 -11.31 -37.42 -4.02
C ARG A 72 -12.61 -37.88 -4.66
N THR A 73 -13.47 -38.51 -3.87
CA THR A 73 -14.88 -38.76 -4.20
C THR A 73 -15.75 -38.12 -3.13
N GLU A 74 -16.70 -37.28 -3.53
CA GLU A 74 -17.57 -36.54 -2.62
C GLU A 74 -19.04 -36.88 -2.90
N PRO A 75 -19.88 -37.12 -1.88
CA PRO A 75 -21.26 -37.56 -2.05
C PRO A 75 -22.21 -36.47 -2.55
N ILE A 76 -21.87 -35.19 -2.32
CA ILE A 76 -22.70 -34.02 -2.65
C ILE A 76 -22.03 -33.20 -3.76
N GLY A 77 -21.05 -33.77 -4.47
CA GLY A 77 -20.36 -33.07 -5.56
C GLY A 77 -19.59 -31.82 -5.14
N HIS A 78 -19.28 -31.66 -3.85
CA HIS A 78 -18.56 -30.50 -3.32
C HIS A 78 -17.27 -30.95 -2.65
N MET A 79 -16.14 -30.42 -3.10
CA MET A 79 -14.81 -30.74 -2.59
C MET A 79 -14.11 -29.48 -2.08
N THR A 80 -13.56 -29.54 -0.88
CA THR A 80 -12.72 -28.48 -0.33
C THR A 80 -11.32 -29.00 -0.02
N LEU A 81 -10.31 -28.36 -0.61
CA LEU A 81 -8.90 -28.49 -0.27
C LEU A 81 -8.55 -27.43 0.76
N GLN A 82 -8.03 -27.86 1.91
CA GLN A 82 -7.64 -26.95 2.99
C GLN A 82 -6.14 -26.67 2.91
N HIS A 83 -5.73 -25.46 3.29
CA HIS A 83 -4.33 -25.05 3.30
C HIS A 83 -3.63 -25.29 1.95
N VAL A 84 -4.20 -24.71 0.89
CA VAL A 84 -3.72 -24.82 -0.49
C VAL A 84 -2.26 -24.35 -0.61
N SER A 85 -1.48 -25.06 -1.43
CA SER A 85 -0.06 -24.84 -1.69
C SER A 85 0.22 -24.75 -3.19
N ARG A 86 1.42 -24.32 -3.60
CA ARG A 86 1.87 -24.39 -5.00
C ARG A 86 1.68 -25.76 -5.67
N SER A 87 1.72 -26.86 -4.92
CA SER A 87 1.53 -28.22 -5.48
C SER A 87 0.08 -28.54 -5.86
N ASP A 88 -0.87 -27.76 -5.35
CA ASP A 88 -2.30 -27.90 -5.65
C ASP A 88 -2.68 -27.21 -6.98
N GLU A 89 -1.78 -26.44 -7.59
CA GLU A 89 -1.96 -25.90 -8.94
C GLU A 89 -2.04 -27.03 -9.98
N GLY A 90 -2.95 -26.89 -10.96
CA GLY A 90 -3.11 -27.88 -12.04
C GLY A 90 -4.46 -27.85 -12.74
N LEU A 91 -4.70 -28.86 -13.58
CA LEU A 91 -5.95 -29.07 -14.30
C LEU A 91 -6.89 -29.95 -13.50
N TYR A 92 -8.06 -29.41 -13.16
CA TYR A 92 -9.09 -30.12 -12.41
C TYR A 92 -10.27 -30.47 -13.29
N LYS A 93 -10.83 -31.65 -13.09
CA LYS A 93 -12.10 -32.09 -13.69
C LYS A 93 -12.88 -32.94 -12.70
N CYS A 94 -14.18 -33.08 -12.91
CA CYS A 94 -15.01 -34.00 -12.13
C CYS A 94 -15.77 -34.97 -13.04
N HIS A 95 -16.15 -36.11 -12.48
CA HIS A 95 -16.94 -37.14 -13.13
C HIS A 95 -18.15 -37.48 -12.27
N ILE A 96 -19.32 -37.50 -12.87
CA ILE A 96 -20.56 -37.94 -12.25
C ILE A 96 -21.00 -39.22 -12.96
N ARG A 97 -21.32 -40.26 -12.18
CA ARG A 97 -21.87 -41.52 -12.72
C ARG A 97 -23.10 -41.22 -13.56
N ASP A 98 -23.21 -41.87 -14.71
CA ASP A 98 -24.31 -41.72 -15.69
C ASP A 98 -24.43 -40.35 -16.39
N HIS A 99 -23.66 -39.33 -15.98
CA HIS A 99 -23.66 -37.99 -16.60
C HIS A 99 -22.35 -37.64 -17.32
N GLY A 100 -21.26 -38.36 -17.05
CA GLY A 100 -19.97 -38.20 -17.71
C GLY A 100 -19.00 -37.26 -16.99
N GLU A 101 -18.05 -36.70 -17.73
CA GLU A 101 -17.00 -35.81 -17.20
C GLU A 101 -17.28 -34.34 -17.50
N SER A 102 -16.82 -33.46 -16.62
CA SER A 102 -16.77 -32.02 -16.86
C SER A 102 -15.62 -31.67 -17.81
N PRO A 103 -15.71 -30.51 -18.50
CA PRO A 103 -14.51 -29.84 -19.00
C PRO A 103 -13.47 -29.64 -17.90
N SER A 104 -12.20 -29.57 -18.28
CA SER A 104 -11.12 -29.29 -17.34
C SER A 104 -10.98 -27.80 -17.10
N SER A 105 -10.69 -27.42 -15.85
CA SER A 105 -10.44 -26.03 -15.45
C SER A 105 -9.05 -25.92 -14.82
N TRP A 106 -8.29 -24.89 -15.22
CA TRP A 106 -6.99 -24.60 -14.62
C TRP A 106 -7.17 -23.85 -13.32
N ILE A 107 -6.57 -24.36 -12.24
CA ILE A 107 -6.55 -23.70 -10.95
C ILE A 107 -5.13 -23.23 -10.69
N SER A 108 -4.97 -21.91 -10.53
CA SER A 108 -3.70 -21.28 -10.19
C SER A 108 -3.63 -20.96 -8.70
N VAL A 109 -2.42 -21.08 -8.14
CA VAL A 109 -2.15 -20.74 -6.74
C VAL A 109 -1.15 -19.60 -6.66
N SER A 110 -1.56 -18.48 -6.07
CA SER A 110 -0.71 -17.32 -5.83
C SER A 110 0.01 -17.44 -4.50
N GLU A 111 1.28 -17.03 -4.46
CA GLU A 111 2.04 -16.95 -3.23
C GLU A 111 1.36 -16.00 -2.24
N ARG A 112 1.52 -16.29 -0.95
CA ARG A 112 1.18 -15.33 0.09
C ARG A 112 2.18 -14.18 -0.01
N SER A 113 1.78 -13.08 -0.63
CA SER A 113 2.50 -11.82 -0.48
C SER A 113 2.56 -11.51 1.01
N THR A 114 3.75 -11.63 1.60
CA THR A 114 4.03 -10.96 2.85
C THR A 114 3.88 -9.49 2.51
N GLU A 115 2.79 -8.87 2.96
CA GLU A 115 2.54 -7.46 2.79
C GLU A 115 3.81 -6.73 3.27
N ALA A 116 4.59 -6.23 2.30
CA ALA A 116 5.70 -5.36 2.62
C ALA A 116 5.08 -4.20 3.40
N PRO A 117 5.68 -3.79 4.54
CA PRO A 117 5.14 -2.69 5.32
C PRO A 117 4.87 -1.50 4.37
N PRO A 118 3.78 -0.75 4.59
CA PRO A 118 3.43 0.38 3.72
C PRO A 118 4.69 1.23 3.52
N PRO A 119 5.00 1.67 2.28
CA PRO A 119 6.21 2.44 2.05
C PRO A 119 6.20 3.61 3.02
N ALA A 120 7.10 3.57 4.00
CA ALA A 120 7.24 4.60 5.01
C ALA A 120 7.33 5.91 4.24
N SER A 121 6.34 6.77 4.48
CA SER A 121 6.14 8.09 3.89
C SER A 121 7.38 8.58 3.15
N ALA A 122 7.36 8.51 1.81
CA ALA A 122 8.43 9.07 1.01
C ALA A 122 8.68 10.52 1.49
N PRO A 123 9.93 10.92 1.79
CA PRO A 123 10.21 12.29 2.16
C PRO A 123 9.70 13.22 1.05
N PRO A 124 9.15 14.40 1.39
CA PRO A 124 8.54 15.29 0.40
C PRO A 124 9.54 15.57 -0.72
N PRO A 125 9.08 15.64 -1.99
CA PRO A 125 9.97 15.76 -3.12
C PRO A 125 10.86 16.97 -2.92
N LEU A 126 12.18 16.82 -3.13
CA LEU A 126 13.18 17.89 -3.03
C LEU A 126 12.75 19.16 -3.78
N VAL A 127 11.95 19.00 -4.84
CA VAL A 127 11.30 20.07 -5.60
C VAL A 127 10.43 20.98 -4.72
N LEU A 128 9.57 20.43 -3.85
CA LEU A 128 8.74 21.21 -2.93
C LEU A 128 9.59 22.01 -1.95
N ARG A 129 10.68 21.40 -1.45
CA ARG A 129 11.62 22.05 -0.54
C ARG A 129 12.39 23.18 -1.23
N VAL A 130 12.86 22.96 -2.45
CA VAL A 130 13.53 23.98 -3.28
C VAL A 130 12.57 25.11 -3.65
N CYS A 131 11.34 24.81 -4.03
CA CYS A 131 10.31 25.82 -4.33
C CYS A 131 10.02 26.71 -3.12
N LEU A 132 9.88 26.13 -1.92
CA LEU A 132 9.70 26.90 -0.69
C LEU A 132 10.89 27.82 -0.39
N HIS A 133 12.12 27.32 -0.55
CA HIS A 133 13.31 28.15 -0.38
C HIS A 133 13.39 29.28 -1.42
N LEU A 134 13.05 29.05 -2.68
CA LEU A 134 13.04 30.09 -3.71
C LEU A 134 11.97 31.17 -3.43
N VAL A 135 10.77 30.77 -3.01
CA VAL A 135 9.68 31.70 -2.70
C VAL A 135 9.99 32.57 -1.48
N VAL A 136 10.72 32.03 -0.50
CA VAL A 136 11.11 32.79 0.70
C VAL A 136 12.38 33.60 0.48
N ILE A 137 13.44 33.03 -0.08
CA ILE A 137 14.75 33.70 -0.20
C ILE A 137 14.73 34.80 -1.27
N SER A 138 13.97 34.61 -2.36
CA SER A 138 13.85 35.59 -3.45
C SER A 138 13.40 36.98 -2.98
N PRO A 139 12.29 37.16 -2.23
CA PRO A 139 11.86 38.48 -1.77
C PRO A 139 12.84 39.14 -0.79
N PHE A 140 13.56 38.38 0.05
CA PHE A 140 14.58 38.95 0.94
C PHE A 140 15.80 39.47 0.15
N ILE A 141 16.26 38.72 -0.86
CA ILE A 141 17.36 39.17 -1.73
C ILE A 141 16.94 40.41 -2.53
N ILE A 142 15.73 40.43 -3.08
CA ILE A 142 15.22 41.59 -3.82
C ILE A 142 15.10 42.81 -2.89
N SER A 143 14.58 42.65 -1.67
CA SER A 143 14.45 43.73 -0.70
C SER A 143 15.81 44.31 -0.28
N THR A 144 16.80 43.46 0.00
CA THR A 144 18.15 43.91 0.36
C THR A 144 18.85 44.63 -0.78
N LEU A 145 18.72 44.14 -2.03
CA LEU A 145 19.25 44.83 -3.20
C LEU A 145 18.58 46.18 -3.42
N LEU A 146 17.27 46.29 -3.23
CA LEU A 146 16.54 47.57 -3.31
C LEU A 146 17.03 48.54 -2.23
N LEU A 147 17.19 48.10 -0.98
CA LEU A 147 17.72 48.94 0.09
C LEU A 147 19.16 49.39 -0.21
N VAL A 148 20.04 48.49 -0.65
CA VAL A 148 21.45 48.79 -0.99
C VAL A 148 21.57 49.68 -2.22
N SER A 149 20.64 49.64 -3.16
CA SER A 149 20.64 50.51 -4.35
C SER A 149 19.95 51.86 -4.11
N LEU A 150 19.04 51.95 -3.13
CA LEU A 150 18.39 53.21 -2.73
C LEU A 150 19.18 53.98 -1.65
N CYS A 151 19.98 53.30 -0.83
CA CYS A 151 20.82 53.93 0.22
C CYS A 151 21.94 54.86 -0.30
N PRO A 152 22.60 54.63 -1.46
CA PRO A 152 23.67 55.50 -1.93
C PRO A 152 23.19 56.86 -2.46
N GLN A 153 21.89 57.04 -2.74
CA GLN A 153 21.39 58.33 -3.23
C GLN A 153 21.04 59.34 -2.13
N ARG A 154 21.16 58.97 -0.85
CA ARG A 154 20.81 59.87 0.27
C ARG A 154 21.99 60.28 1.17
N ALA A 155 23.23 60.15 0.68
CA ALA A 155 24.41 60.65 1.37
C ALA A 155 25.35 61.39 0.40
N SER A 156 24.98 62.61 0.03
CA SER A 156 25.95 63.61 -0.43
C SER A 156 25.46 65.00 0.00
N GLY A 157 26.11 65.56 1.04
CA GLY A 157 25.85 66.92 1.53
C GLY A 157 26.55 67.30 2.86
N SER A 158 27.88 67.48 2.80
CA SER A 158 28.77 68.38 3.60
C SER A 158 28.92 68.28 5.14
N ASP A 159 29.98 67.58 5.59
CA ASP A 159 31.20 67.93 6.38
C ASP A 159 31.28 69.08 7.46
N PRO A 160 32.31 69.12 8.37
CA PRO A 160 32.16 69.05 9.85
C PRO A 160 32.79 70.21 10.69
N SER A 161 32.55 70.28 12.02
CA SER A 161 33.53 70.84 13.01
C SER A 161 33.14 70.65 14.51
N VAL A 162 34.03 69.96 15.26
CA VAL A 162 34.57 70.21 16.64
C VAL A 162 33.67 70.77 17.78
N SER A 163 33.64 70.08 18.94
CA SER A 163 33.96 70.66 20.27
C SER A 163 34.11 69.57 21.37
N MET A 164 35.21 69.63 22.13
CA MET A 164 35.50 68.85 23.34
C MET A 164 35.07 69.62 24.59
N VAL A 165 34.54 68.96 25.63
CA VAL A 165 34.69 69.40 27.05
C VAL A 165 34.73 68.18 27.99
N MET A 166 35.64 68.24 28.96
CA MET A 166 36.06 67.23 29.95
C MET A 166 35.41 67.47 31.33
N THR A 167 35.76 66.64 32.34
CA THR A 167 35.49 66.68 33.81
C THR A 167 34.37 65.71 34.24
N GLN A 168 34.57 64.52 34.84
CA GLN A 168 35.33 64.00 36.01
C GLN A 168 34.65 64.24 37.38
N HIS A 169 34.11 63.16 38.00
CA HIS A 169 34.20 62.95 39.46
C HIS A 169 33.95 61.47 39.85
N SER A 170 34.80 60.97 40.74
CA SER A 170 34.90 59.63 41.31
C SER A 170 34.18 59.50 42.67
N HIS A 171 33.70 58.31 43.04
CA HIS A 171 33.93 57.72 44.38
C HIS A 171 33.59 56.21 44.41
N ALA A 172 34.32 55.48 45.24
CA ALA A 172 34.34 54.02 45.43
C ALA A 172 33.54 53.57 46.66
N GLU A 173 33.64 52.25 46.96
CA GLU A 173 33.32 51.50 48.21
C GLU A 173 31.85 51.04 48.41
N GLN A 174 31.50 49.92 49.09
CA GLN A 174 32.12 48.66 49.56
C GLN A 174 31.01 47.88 50.35
N GLY A 175 31.09 46.54 50.47
CA GLY A 175 30.44 45.72 51.55
C GLY A 175 29.05 45.10 51.25
N LEU A 176 28.87 43.76 51.19
CA LEU A 176 28.65 42.74 52.27
C LEU A 176 27.31 42.98 53.04
N ALA A 177 26.37 42.07 53.32
CA ALA A 177 26.34 40.61 53.54
C ALA A 177 24.87 40.08 53.52
N ASP A 178 24.73 38.75 53.63
CA ASP A 178 23.59 37.95 54.15
C ASP A 178 22.29 37.88 53.30
N ASP A 179 21.53 36.78 53.19
CA ASP A 179 21.32 35.60 54.03
C ASP A 179 20.67 34.46 53.19
N TYR A 180 20.74 33.24 53.73
CA TYR A 180 20.32 31.94 53.20
C TYR A 180 18.80 31.70 53.27
N ASP A 181 18.28 30.78 52.43
CA ASP A 181 17.36 29.74 52.93
C ASP A 181 17.38 28.52 51.99
N ASP A 182 17.65 27.36 52.56
CA ASP A 182 17.69 26.04 51.93
C ASP A 182 16.90 25.10 52.84
N ILE A 183 15.82 24.46 52.36
CA ILE A 183 15.33 23.20 52.93
C ILE A 183 14.79 22.28 51.81
N ILE A 184 15.52 21.19 51.64
CA ILE A 184 15.21 19.92 50.96
C ILE A 184 14.14 19.13 51.76
N THR A 185 13.35 18.24 51.12
CA THR A 185 13.18 16.82 51.54
C THR A 185 12.25 15.98 50.61
N SER A 186 12.89 14.97 50.01
CA SER A 186 12.50 13.56 49.70
C SER A 186 11.35 13.14 48.78
N GLY A 187 11.71 12.16 47.92
CA GLY A 187 11.00 10.89 47.67
C GLY A 187 9.87 10.95 46.64
N THR A 188 9.71 10.04 45.68
CA THR A 188 10.11 8.63 45.62
C THR A 188 10.22 8.13 44.18
N THR A 189 11.06 7.11 44.08
CA THR A 189 11.41 6.17 43.02
C THR A 189 10.26 5.58 42.19
N GLU A 190 10.62 5.26 40.95
CA GLU A 190 9.95 4.33 40.04
C GLU A 190 9.61 2.97 40.65
N HIS A 191 8.51 2.38 40.17
CA HIS A 191 8.24 0.97 39.85
C HIS A 191 6.85 0.94 39.17
N GLN A 192 6.42 0.07 38.26
CA GLN A 192 6.96 -0.92 37.34
C GLN A 192 5.72 -1.64 36.75
N PHE A 193 5.78 -2.06 35.48
CA PHE A 193 4.82 -2.91 34.72
C PHE A 193 3.41 -2.39 34.42
#